data_AF-V7FDN8-F1
#
_entry.id   AF-V7FDN8-F1
#
_cell.length_a   1.000
_cell.length_b   1.000
_cell.length_c   1.000
_cell.angle_alpha   90.00
_cell.angle_beta   90.00
_cell.angle_gamma   90.00
#
_symmetry.space_group_name_H-M   'P 1'
#
loop_
_entity.id
_entity.type
_entity.pdbx_description
1 polymer ?
#
loop_
_entity_poly.entity_id
_entity_poly.type
_entity_poly.pdbx_seq_one_letter_code
_entity_poly.pdbx_strand_id
1 'polypeptide(L)'
;MADAGLDGFAVCHHGPRSEAGDGACFIKFGAVRPGSGAGETFDRLLHACEALGAAEGMPKLLAGVNMARHEAYRRLAGRGFRTEIQGVTMHRPNEPGYSRAGVFVLDDWR
;
A
#
# COMPACT_ATOMS: atom_id res chain seq x y z
N MET A 1 -12.31 28.87 2.44
CA MET A 1 -11.96 27.52 2.93
C MET A 1 -10.75 27.10 2.12
N ALA A 2 -9.60 26.89 2.76
CA ALA A 2 -8.45 26.35 2.05
C ALA A 2 -8.85 24.99 1.45
N ASP A 3 -8.51 24.76 0.18
CA ASP A 3 -8.65 23.47 -0.48
C ASP A 3 -8.05 22.40 0.45
N ALA A 4 -8.87 21.45 0.91
CA ALA A 4 -8.43 20.41 1.82
C ALA A 4 -7.50 19.49 1.02
N GLY A 5 -6.20 19.78 1.06
CA GLY A 5 -5.20 19.07 0.27
C GLY A 5 -5.28 17.56 0.48
N LEU A 6 -4.97 16.80 -0.57
CA LEU A 6 -5.08 15.33 -0.55
C LEU A 6 -4.20 14.70 0.53
N ASP A 7 -4.79 13.93 1.44
CA ASP A 7 -4.06 13.25 2.54
C ASP A 7 -3.44 11.91 2.11
N GLY A 8 -3.93 11.31 1.04
CA GLY A 8 -3.37 10.09 0.47
C GLY A 8 -4.14 9.63 -0.77
N PHE A 9 -3.53 8.73 -1.53
CA PHE A 9 -4.17 8.10 -2.70
C PHE A 9 -3.63 6.69 -2.92
N ALA A 10 -4.38 5.91 -3.69
CA ALA A 10 -3.98 4.60 -4.17
C ALA A 10 -4.40 4.40 -5.63
N VAL A 11 -3.57 3.66 -6.37
CA VAL A 11 -3.86 3.14 -7.70
C VAL A 11 -4.13 1.66 -7.55
N CYS A 12 -5.36 1.26 -7.82
CA CYS A 12 -5.80 -0.12 -7.70
C CYS A 12 -6.09 -0.73 -9.07
N HIS A 13 -5.61 -1.94 -9.29
CA HIS A 13 -5.93 -2.79 -10.44
C HIS A 13 -6.94 -3.85 -10.00
N HIS A 14 -7.92 -4.18 -10.84
CA HIS A 14 -8.86 -5.27 -10.60
C HIS A 14 -9.34 -5.90 -11.91
N GLY A 15 -9.77 -7.16 -11.83
CA GLY A 15 -10.31 -7.92 -12.95
C GLY A 15 -9.25 -8.65 -13.79
N PRO A 16 -9.68 -9.65 -14.58
CA PRO A 16 -8.82 -10.69 -15.16
C PRO A 16 -7.84 -10.19 -16.23
N ARG A 17 -8.02 -8.97 -16.75
CA ARG A 17 -7.12 -8.35 -17.74
C ARG A 17 -6.16 -7.34 -17.11
N SER A 18 -6.20 -7.17 -15.79
CA SER A 18 -5.30 -6.31 -15.04
C SER A 18 -4.17 -7.13 -14.41
N GLU A 19 -3.15 -6.45 -13.88
CA GLU A 19 -2.07 -7.10 -13.12
C GLU A 19 -2.55 -7.81 -11.84
N ALA A 20 -3.75 -7.49 -11.35
CA ALA A 20 -4.34 -8.16 -10.20
C ALA A 20 -4.71 -9.63 -10.49
N GLY A 21 -4.91 -9.97 -11.76
CA GLY A 21 -5.53 -11.22 -12.17
C GLY A 21 -7.01 -11.31 -11.76
N ASP A 22 -7.52 -12.52 -11.69
CA ASP A 22 -8.90 -12.78 -11.29
C ASP A 22 -9.06 -12.87 -9.76
N GLY A 23 -10.14 -12.28 -9.23
CA GLY A 23 -10.50 -12.39 -7.81
C GLY A 23 -9.67 -11.58 -6.82
N ALA A 24 -8.91 -10.57 -7.26
CA ALA A 24 -8.19 -9.66 -6.38
C ALA A 24 -8.31 -8.18 -6.82
N CYS A 25 -8.36 -7.30 -5.82
CA CYS A 25 -8.05 -5.89 -5.97
C CYS A 25 -6.58 -5.72 -5.56
N PHE A 26 -5.76 -5.16 -6.44
CA PHE A 26 -4.33 -5.04 -6.24
C PHE A 26 -3.93 -3.57 -6.16
N ILE A 27 -3.38 -3.15 -5.02
CA ILE A 27 -2.81 -1.81 -4.85
C ILE A 27 -1.43 -1.81 -5.53
N LYS A 28 -1.37 -1.26 -6.74
CA LYS A 28 -0.11 -1.11 -7.49
C LYS A 28 0.80 -0.09 -6.82
N PHE A 29 0.21 1.01 -6.39
CA PHE A 29 0.87 2.08 -5.66
C PHE A 29 -0.10 2.74 -4.70
N GLY A 30 0.37 3.16 -3.54
CA GLY A 30 -0.39 4.00 -2.63
C GLY A 30 0.54 4.80 -1.75
N ALA A 31 0.14 6.03 -1.40
CA ALA A 31 0.95 6.90 -0.58
C ALA A 31 0.07 7.78 0.31
N VAL A 32 0.56 8.06 1.50
CA VAL A 32 -0.05 8.97 2.46
C VAL A 32 0.89 10.14 2.73
N ARG A 33 0.31 11.33 2.84
CA ARG A 33 1.01 12.56 3.22
C ARG A 33 1.68 12.36 4.59
N PRO A 34 2.98 12.66 4.75
CA PRO A 34 3.65 12.56 6.04
C PRO A 34 3.04 13.52 7.08
N GLY A 35 2.98 13.09 8.34
CA GLY A 35 2.46 13.89 9.45
C GLY A 35 2.04 13.04 10.64
N SER A 36 1.64 13.68 11.73
CA SER A 36 1.23 13.01 12.97
C SER A 36 0.07 12.03 12.78
N GLY A 37 -0.81 12.27 11.79
CA GLY A 37 -1.94 11.40 11.46
C GLY A 37 -1.72 10.45 10.27
N ALA A 38 -0.49 10.32 9.77
CA ALA A 38 -0.23 9.51 8.58
C ALA A 38 -0.60 8.04 8.77
N GLY A 39 -0.46 7.52 9.99
CA GLY A 39 -0.86 6.16 10.32
C GLY A 39 -2.38 5.93 10.25
N GLU A 40 -3.20 6.83 10.80
CA GLU A 40 -4.66 6.70 10.70
C GLU A 40 -5.14 6.92 9.26
N THR A 41 -4.52 7.86 8.54
CA THR A 41 -4.81 8.06 7.12
C THR A 41 -4.44 6.83 6.29
N PHE A 42 -3.35 6.13 6.62
CA PHE A 42 -2.98 4.88 5.97
C PHE A 42 -4.01 3.77 6.20
N ASP A 43 -4.51 3.62 7.43
CA ASP A 43 -5.58 2.67 7.71
C ASP A 43 -6.87 3.01 6.95
N ARG A 44 -7.21 4.30 6.85
CA ARG A 44 -8.36 4.77 6.04
C ARG A 44 -8.16 4.47 4.55
N LEU A 45 -6.95 4.67 4.02
CA LEU A 45 -6.60 4.35 2.64
C LEU A 45 -6.78 2.85 2.36
N LEU A 46 -6.27 1.98 3.25
CA LEU A 46 -6.45 0.53 3.13
C LEU A 46 -7.92 0.12 3.16
N HIS A 47 -8.69 0.70 4.07
CA HIS A 47 -10.13 0.45 4.14
C HIS A 47 -10.87 0.88 2.87
N ALA A 48 -10.50 2.02 2.28
CA ALA A 48 -11.07 2.45 1.01
C ALA A 48 -10.73 1.48 -0.15
N CYS A 49 -9.51 0.92 -0.17
CA CYS A 49 -9.14 -0.10 -1.15
C CYS A 49 -9.88 -1.43 -0.94
N GLU A 50 -10.12 -1.84 0.31
CA GLU A 50 -10.97 -3.00 0.63
C GLU A 50 -12.41 -2.78 0.14
N ALA A 51 -12.96 -1.59 0.38
CA ALA A 51 -14.31 -1.24 -0.07
C ALA A 51 -14.42 -1.22 -1.60
N LEU A 52 -13.41 -0.69 -2.31
CA LEU A 52 -13.32 -0.78 -3.76
C LEU A 52 -13.30 -2.24 -4.23
N GLY A 53 -12.46 -3.08 -3.62
CA GLY A 53 -12.41 -4.51 -3.94
C GLY A 53 -13.77 -5.18 -3.76
N ALA A 54 -14.45 -4.92 -2.64
CA ALA A 54 -15.78 -5.45 -2.39
C ALA A 54 -16.82 -4.99 -3.42
N ALA A 55 -16.80 -3.71 -3.80
CA ALA A 55 -17.70 -3.15 -4.82
C ALA A 55 -17.49 -3.78 -6.21
N GLU A 56 -16.25 -4.11 -6.53
CA GLU A 56 -15.86 -4.75 -7.79
C GLU A 56 -15.91 -6.30 -7.73
N GLY A 57 -16.45 -6.88 -6.66
CA GLY A 57 -16.57 -8.32 -6.49
C GLY A 57 -15.25 -9.06 -6.28
N MET A 58 -14.20 -8.36 -5.85
CA MET A 58 -12.88 -8.89 -5.57
C MET A 58 -12.73 -9.24 -4.08
N PRO A 59 -12.70 -10.52 -3.69
CA PRO A 59 -12.67 -10.94 -2.29
C PRO A 59 -11.30 -10.78 -1.60
N LYS A 60 -10.25 -10.41 -2.34
CA LYS A 60 -8.87 -10.31 -1.83
C LYS A 60 -8.30 -8.92 -2.12
N LEU A 61 -7.59 -8.35 -1.16
CA LEU A 61 -6.77 -7.16 -1.35
C LEU A 61 -5.29 -7.55 -1.34
N LEU A 62 -4.57 -7.19 -2.39
CA LEU A 62 -3.13 -7.41 -2.53
C LEU A 62 -2.38 -6.07 -2.45
N ALA A 63 -1.24 -6.05 -1.78
CA ALA A 63 -0.41 -4.85 -1.65
C ALA A 63 1.06 -5.21 -1.48
N GLY A 64 1.94 -4.43 -2.10
CA GLY A 64 3.39 -4.49 -1.89
C GLY A 64 3.86 -3.48 -0.84
N VAL A 65 4.76 -3.88 0.05
CA VAL A 65 5.42 -2.97 0.99
C VAL A 65 6.87 -3.38 1.21
N ASN A 66 7.76 -2.39 1.28
CA ASN A 66 9.14 -2.63 1.72
C ASN A 66 9.19 -2.68 3.26
N MET A 67 9.78 -3.73 3.84
CA MET A 67 9.85 -3.90 5.31
C MET A 67 10.66 -2.81 6.04
N ALA A 68 11.52 -2.06 5.35
CA ALA A 68 12.17 -0.88 5.94
C ALA A 68 11.18 0.27 6.22
N ARG A 69 10.00 0.26 5.61
CA ARG A 69 8.85 1.13 5.95
C ARG A 69 8.06 0.51 7.10
N HIS A 70 8.74 0.40 8.24
CA HIS A 70 8.37 -0.48 9.34
C HIS A 70 6.92 -0.34 9.81
N GLU A 71 6.45 0.89 10.01
CA GLU A 71 5.11 1.18 10.51
C GLU A 71 4.03 0.81 9.50
N ALA A 72 4.27 1.02 8.20
CA ALA A 72 3.36 0.60 7.14
C ALA A 72 3.25 -0.93 7.08
N TYR A 73 4.39 -1.63 7.14
CA TYR A 73 4.43 -3.10 7.19
C TYR A 73 3.69 -3.65 8.42
N ARG A 74 3.93 -3.09 9.61
CA ARG A 74 3.25 -3.51 10.84
C ARG A 74 1.74 -3.31 10.80
N ARG A 75 1.27 -2.23 10.16
CA ARG A 75 -0.17 -2.00 9.98
C ARG A 75 -0.80 -3.04 9.06
N LEU A 76 -0.15 -3.41 7.95
CA LEU A 76 -0.62 -4.51 7.10
C LEU A 76 -0.68 -5.83 7.90
N ALA A 77 0.38 -6.17 8.62
CA ALA A 77 0.42 -7.38 9.44
C ALA A 77 -0.67 -7.36 10.54
N GLY A 78 -0.87 -6.22 11.20
CA GLY A 78 -1.93 -6.04 12.20
C GLY A 78 -3.36 -6.15 11.65
N ARG A 79 -3.53 -5.92 10.34
CA ARG A 79 -4.80 -6.11 9.62
C ARG A 79 -4.95 -7.52 9.03
N GLY A 80 -4.03 -8.43 9.30
CA GLY A 80 -4.11 -9.83 8.85
C GLY A 80 -3.60 -10.09 7.44
N PHE A 81 -2.89 -9.14 6.81
CA PHE A 81 -2.18 -9.42 5.56
C PHE A 81 -1.15 -10.53 5.78
N ARG A 82 -1.00 -11.42 4.79
CA ARG A 82 -0.01 -12.51 4.79
C ARG A 82 0.91 -12.38 3.59
N THR A 83 2.18 -12.71 3.78
CA THR A 83 3.18 -12.68 2.71
C THR A 83 2.87 -13.74 1.66
N GLU A 84 2.70 -13.31 0.41
CA GLU A 84 2.58 -14.20 -0.75
C GLU A 84 3.93 -14.35 -1.47
N ILE A 85 4.65 -13.24 -1.66
CA ILE A 85 5.96 -13.20 -2.30
C ILE A 85 6.89 -12.34 -1.43
N GLN A 86 8.12 -12.83 -1.22
CA GLN A 86 9.17 -12.09 -0.53
C GLN A 86 10.30 -11.76 -1.50
N GLY A 87 10.59 -10.47 -1.69
CA GLY A 87 11.69 -9.98 -2.51
C GLY A 87 12.77 -9.26 -1.69
N VAL A 88 13.91 -9.00 -2.33
CA VAL A 88 15.00 -8.18 -1.78
C VAL A 88 15.38 -7.11 -2.80
N THR A 89 15.27 -5.85 -2.42
CA THR A 89 15.78 -4.73 -3.21
C THR A 89 17.25 -4.50 -2.91
N MET A 90 18.09 -4.53 -3.94
CA MET A 90 19.52 -4.19 -3.84
C MET A 90 19.75 -2.73 -4.27
N HIS A 91 20.34 -1.92 -3.40
CA HIS A 91 20.67 -0.53 -3.69
C HIS A 91 22.18 -0.35 -3.96
N ARG A 92 22.52 0.58 -4.86
CA ARG A 92 23.89 1.07 -5.07
C ARG A 92 23.85 2.60 -5.24
N PRO A 93 24.67 3.38 -4.52
CA PRO A 93 25.59 2.96 -3.44
C PRO A 93 24.83 2.44 -2.20
N ASN A 94 25.58 1.90 -1.22
CA ASN A 94 25.01 1.45 0.05
C ASN A 94 24.78 2.66 0.99
N GLU A 95 23.83 3.51 0.62
CA GLU A 95 23.44 4.72 1.34
C GLU A 95 21.98 4.62 1.79
N PRO A 96 21.56 5.40 2.80
CA PRO A 96 20.16 5.45 3.20
C PRO A 96 19.23 5.79 2.01
N GLY A 97 18.36 4.84 1.66
CA GLY A 97 17.38 5.01 0.59
C GLY A 97 16.10 5.71 1.05
N TYR A 98 15.11 5.73 0.17
CA TYR A 98 13.78 6.29 0.45
C TYR A 98 12.86 5.34 1.22
N SER A 99 13.16 4.05 1.26
CA SER A 99 12.48 3.08 2.13
C SER A 99 13.05 3.20 3.54
N ARG A 100 12.32 3.90 4.41
CA ARG A 100 12.69 4.17 5.80
C ARG A 100 11.46 4.21 6.71
N ALA A 101 11.68 4.14 8.01
CA ALA A 101 10.63 4.28 9.02
C ALA A 101 9.88 5.62 8.88
N GLY A 102 8.59 5.60 9.21
CA GLY A 102 7.67 6.73 9.12
C GLY A 102 7.11 7.01 7.72
N VAL A 103 7.49 6.21 6.70
CA VAL A 103 6.97 6.34 5.33
C VAL A 103 5.81 5.38 5.11
N PHE A 104 4.62 5.91 4.82
CA PHE A 104 3.41 5.14 4.51
C PHE A 104 3.19 5.07 3.00
N VAL A 105 3.98 4.22 2.35
CA VAL A 105 3.92 3.97 0.90
C VAL A 105 3.79 2.48 0.65
N LEU A 106 2.82 2.13 -0.20
CA LEU A 106 2.66 0.83 -0.84
C LEU A 106 3.19 0.95 -2.26
N ASP A 107 4.01 0.01 -2.67
CA ASP A 107 4.51 -0.07 -4.04
C ASP A 107 4.86 -1.50 -4.39
N ASP A 108 4.57 -1.85 -5.64
CA ASP A 108 4.93 -3.12 -6.22
C ASP A 108 6.29 -3.03 -6.90
N TRP A 109 7.17 -3.97 -6.57
CA TRP A 109 8.53 -4.08 -7.07
C TRP A 109 8.77 -5.42 -7.80
N ARG A 110 7.69 -6.13 -8.11
CA ARG A 110 7.71 -7.39 -8.85
C ARG A 110 7.75 -7.13 -10.36
#